data_AF-V4AJ26-F1
#
_entry.id   AF-V4AJ26-F1
#
_cell.length_a   1.000
_cell.length_b   1.000
_cell.length_c   1.000
_cell.angle_alpha   90.00
_cell.angle_beta   90.00
_cell.angle_gamma   90.00
#
_symmetry.space_group_name_H-M   'P 1'
#
loop_
_entity.id
_entity.type
_entity.pdbx_description
1 polymer ?
#
loop_
_entity_poly.entity_id
_entity_poly.type
_entity_poly.pdbx_seq_one_letter_code
_entity_poly.pdbx_strand_id
1 'polypeptide(L)'
;MANSHKAPKQWCLSKNETVNSFENWRQNLLYSLSLDTNFAPFLVAGRTWGKRSRNSPRRGFTDDGNSIPKASRRTADQKVTMLELMLGQIANYCPIISRNSIVKNSTSIEYIWQLIRLHYGFQSTGAHFIDFNDIHLESDEKAEDLYQRLSAFVEDNLLRQGGNITHHGVDVTEDEEASPTLENLVVLSWLRLIHHDLPKLVKQRYGTELRTRTLASIKPEISQALESLLLEIHTSEDVRTMRTSTGNQFLFSRGNPKASNGRTTTKPNRATKVCPICQQAKRPYFNNFLSECRFLPDQDRKFLATARQITKVVDYTSEFPQEENTGPSHSEPATTLRVQVRQSPYLNAFKRI
;
A
#
# COMPACT_ATOMS: atom_id res chain seq x y z
N MET A 1 50.94 -7.71 11.12
CA MET A 1 49.95 -8.74 11.49
C MET A 1 48.79 -8.60 10.52
N ALA A 2 48.66 -9.52 9.56
CA ALA A 2 47.58 -9.46 8.58
C ALA A 2 46.26 -9.76 9.28
N ASN A 3 45.33 -8.82 9.23
CA ASN A 3 44.01 -8.96 9.81
C ASN A 3 43.26 -10.01 8.97
N SER A 4 43.36 -11.29 9.36
CA SER A 4 42.61 -12.39 8.76
C SER A 4 41.14 -12.17 9.08
N HIS A 5 40.42 -11.45 8.20
CA HIS A 5 38.98 -11.42 8.20
C HIS A 5 38.48 -12.86 8.09
N LYS A 6 38.14 -13.48 9.24
CA LYS A 6 37.60 -14.83 9.27
C LYS A 6 36.25 -14.79 8.55
N ALA A 7 36.09 -15.67 7.56
CA ALA A 7 34.81 -15.87 6.93
C ALA A 7 33.75 -16.20 7.98
N PRO A 8 32.54 -15.63 7.89
CA PRO A 8 31.46 -16.00 8.79
C PRO A 8 31.18 -17.50 8.65
N LYS A 9 30.86 -18.17 9.75
CA LYS A 9 30.67 -19.62 9.81
C LYS A 9 29.66 -20.05 8.74
N GLN A 10 30.07 -20.91 7.81
CA GLN A 10 29.18 -21.47 6.80
C GLN A 10 28.20 -22.45 7.42
N TRP A 11 26.99 -22.52 6.89
CA TRP A 11 25.97 -23.49 7.30
C TRP A 11 25.28 -24.10 6.08
N CYS A 12 24.61 -25.24 6.30
CA CYS A 12 23.82 -25.90 5.28
C CYS A 12 22.39 -25.38 5.32
N LEU A 13 21.78 -25.21 4.14
CA LEU A 13 20.35 -24.92 4.03
C LEU A 13 19.51 -26.07 4.60
N SER A 14 18.49 -25.73 5.38
CA SER A 14 17.54 -26.66 5.98
C SER A 14 16.27 -26.82 5.12
N LYS A 15 15.32 -27.66 5.55
CA LYS A 15 14.07 -27.88 4.78
C LYS A 15 13.17 -26.65 4.72
N ASN A 16 13.22 -25.79 5.75
CA ASN A 16 12.37 -24.62 5.87
C ASN A 16 13.28 -23.40 6.07
N GLU A 17 13.34 -22.54 5.06
CA GLU A 17 14.13 -21.30 5.11
C GLU A 17 13.20 -20.13 4.80
N THR A 18 13.52 -18.95 5.34
CA THR A 18 12.90 -17.69 4.90
C THR A 18 13.75 -17.08 3.78
N VAL A 19 13.17 -16.16 2.99
CA VAL A 19 13.89 -15.42 1.93
C VAL A 19 15.15 -14.75 2.51
N ASN A 20 15.02 -14.06 3.65
CA ASN A 20 16.14 -13.42 4.33
C ASN A 20 17.22 -14.42 4.78
N SER A 21 16.84 -15.57 5.35
CA SER A 21 17.82 -16.62 5.74
C SER A 21 18.57 -17.14 4.52
N PHE A 22 17.86 -17.35 3.41
CA PHE A 22 18.45 -17.78 2.14
C PHE A 22 19.40 -16.72 1.55
N GLU A 23 19.03 -15.44 1.52
CA GLU A 23 19.92 -14.39 1.01
C GLU A 23 21.17 -14.23 1.88
N ASN A 24 21.04 -14.31 3.20
CA ASN A 24 22.19 -14.32 4.12
C ASN A 24 23.11 -15.51 3.86
N TRP A 25 22.54 -16.70 3.66
CA TRP A 25 23.29 -17.90 3.30
C TRP A 25 24.01 -17.74 1.96
N ARG A 26 23.30 -17.24 0.94
CA ARG A 26 23.85 -17.02 -0.41
C ARG A 26 25.01 -16.04 -0.37
N GLN A 27 24.88 -14.92 0.33
CA GLN A 27 25.96 -13.93 0.49
C GLN A 27 27.16 -14.52 1.23
N ASN A 28 26.93 -15.27 2.31
CA ASN A 28 28.00 -15.96 3.05
C ASN A 28 28.74 -16.98 2.17
N LEU A 29 28.00 -17.75 1.37
CA LEU A 29 28.58 -18.74 0.47
C LEU A 29 29.38 -18.07 -0.64
N LEU A 30 28.84 -17.02 -1.27
CA LEU A 30 29.55 -16.24 -2.29
C LEU A 30 30.83 -15.62 -1.76
N TYR A 31 30.78 -15.01 -0.57
CA TYR A 31 31.97 -14.50 0.10
C TYR A 31 33.02 -15.59 0.27
N SER A 32 32.61 -16.74 0.81
CA SER A 32 33.53 -17.85 1.07
C SER A 32 34.13 -18.43 -0.21
N LEU A 33 33.34 -18.52 -1.29
CA LEU A 33 33.84 -18.93 -2.61
C LEU A 33 34.79 -17.89 -3.21
N SER A 34 34.57 -16.59 -2.96
CA SER A 34 35.42 -15.52 -3.47
C SER A 34 36.82 -15.50 -2.86
N LEU A 35 37.01 -16.14 -1.70
CA LEU A 35 38.33 -16.27 -1.05
C LEU A 35 39.28 -17.17 -1.85
N ASP A 36 38.75 -18.11 -2.64
CA ASP A 36 39.56 -18.89 -3.58
C ASP A 36 39.64 -18.18 -4.93
N THR A 37 40.81 -17.65 -5.23
CA THR A 37 41.12 -16.99 -6.52
C THR A 37 40.84 -17.88 -7.75
N ASN A 38 40.80 -19.20 -7.58
CA ASN A 38 40.48 -20.13 -8.65
C ASN A 38 39.01 -20.08 -9.07
N PHE A 39 38.11 -19.66 -8.16
CA PHE A 39 36.67 -19.59 -8.42
C PHE A 39 36.24 -18.24 -8.98
N ALA A 40 37.02 -17.18 -8.75
CA ALA A 40 36.71 -15.82 -9.22
C ALA A 40 36.23 -15.73 -10.69
N PRO A 41 36.83 -16.45 -11.67
CA PRO A 41 36.38 -16.39 -13.07
C PRO A 41 34.96 -16.93 -13.31
N PHE A 42 34.42 -17.74 -12.40
CA PHE A 42 33.08 -18.35 -12.51
C PHE A 42 32.02 -17.58 -11.71
N LEU A 43 32.42 -16.71 -10.79
CA LEU A 43 31.52 -15.90 -9.96
C LEU A 43 31.12 -14.57 -10.62
N VAL A 44 31.71 -14.23 -11.77
CA VAL A 44 31.37 -13.02 -12.53
C VAL A 44 29.96 -13.14 -13.11
N ALA A 45 29.16 -12.09 -12.94
CA ALA A 45 27.79 -12.02 -13.45
C ALA A 45 27.75 -12.30 -14.96
N GLY A 46 26.78 -13.12 -15.38
CA GLY A 46 26.59 -13.49 -16.79
C GLY A 46 27.56 -14.53 -17.32
N ARG A 47 28.48 -15.07 -16.50
CA ARG A 47 29.35 -16.18 -16.92
C ARG A 47 28.54 -17.47 -17.04
N THR A 48 28.55 -18.07 -18.23
CA THR A 48 27.87 -19.34 -18.50
C THR A 48 28.85 -20.48 -18.79
N TRP A 49 28.42 -21.71 -18.51
CA TRP A 49 29.09 -22.96 -18.87
C TRP A 49 28.09 -24.00 -19.39
N GLY A 50 28.60 -25.00 -20.10
CA GLY A 50 27.79 -26.11 -20.60
C GLY A 50 27.41 -27.14 -19.54
N LYS A 51 26.32 -27.86 -19.78
CA LYS A 51 25.94 -29.04 -18.99
C LYS A 51 27.00 -30.14 -19.12
N ARG A 52 27.27 -30.87 -18.04
CA ARG A 52 28.14 -32.06 -18.12
C ARG A 52 27.40 -33.18 -18.81
N SER A 53 27.92 -33.59 -19.95
CA SER A 53 27.45 -34.79 -20.63
C SER A 53 28.64 -35.57 -21.16
N ARG A 54 28.41 -36.83 -21.54
CA ARG A 54 29.43 -37.66 -22.21
C ARG A 54 29.97 -36.99 -23.48
N ASN A 55 29.13 -36.22 -24.17
CA ASN A 55 29.45 -35.58 -25.45
C ASN A 55 30.04 -34.17 -25.26
N SER A 56 29.97 -33.60 -24.05
CA SER A 56 30.56 -32.30 -23.71
C SER A 56 31.22 -32.36 -22.32
N PRO A 57 32.34 -33.10 -22.18
CA PRO A 57 33.03 -33.21 -20.89
C PRO A 57 33.67 -31.88 -20.47
N ARG A 58 34.06 -31.06 -21.45
CA ARG A 58 34.71 -29.76 -21.23
C ARG A 58 33.75 -28.60 -21.01
N ARG A 59 32.43 -28.82 -21.08
CA ARG A 59 31.41 -27.80 -20.80
C ARG A 59 31.59 -26.48 -21.59
N GLY A 60 32.18 -26.56 -22.78
CA GLY A 60 32.47 -25.39 -23.61
C GLY A 60 33.73 -24.60 -23.25
N PHE A 61 34.57 -25.06 -22.31
CA PHE A 61 35.84 -24.43 -22.01
C PHE A 61 36.92 -24.76 -23.05
N THR A 62 37.75 -23.76 -23.34
CA THR A 62 38.96 -23.86 -24.16
C THR A 62 40.20 -23.50 -23.34
N ASP A 63 41.36 -23.95 -23.80
CA ASP A 63 42.64 -23.60 -23.21
C ASP A 63 42.91 -22.10 -23.28
N ASP A 64 43.64 -21.57 -22.31
CA ASP A 64 44.07 -20.18 -22.33
C ASP A 64 45.06 -19.90 -23.46
N GLY A 65 44.81 -18.83 -24.20
CA GLY A 65 45.64 -18.39 -25.31
C GLY A 65 46.98 -17.77 -24.86
N ASN A 66 47.80 -17.39 -25.85
CA ASN A 66 49.11 -16.82 -25.58
C ASN A 66 49.09 -15.44 -24.91
N SER A 67 47.92 -14.78 -24.85
CA SER A 67 47.69 -13.48 -24.21
C SER A 67 47.82 -13.51 -22.69
N ILE A 68 47.71 -14.68 -22.05
CA ILE A 68 47.85 -14.83 -20.60
C ILE A 68 49.30 -15.22 -20.27
N PRO A 69 49.92 -14.65 -19.21
CA PRO A 69 51.25 -15.04 -18.76
C PRO A 69 51.35 -16.56 -18.55
N LYS A 70 52.44 -17.19 -19.00
CA LYS A 70 52.60 -18.67 -18.95
C LYS A 70 52.33 -19.26 -17.57
N ALA A 71 52.69 -18.55 -16.50
CA ALA A 71 52.47 -18.98 -15.11
C ALA A 71 50.99 -19.02 -14.68
N SER A 72 50.10 -18.32 -15.39
CA SER A 72 48.67 -18.22 -15.07
C SER A 72 47.77 -18.89 -16.10
N ARG A 73 48.35 -19.50 -17.16
CA ARG A 73 47.59 -20.21 -18.20
C ARG A 73 46.97 -21.47 -17.61
N ARG A 74 45.69 -21.66 -17.89
CA ARG A 74 44.93 -22.84 -17.50
C ARG A 74 44.46 -23.60 -18.73
N THR A 75 44.52 -24.92 -18.65
CA THR A 75 43.89 -25.80 -19.65
C THR A 75 42.38 -25.83 -19.44
N ALA A 76 41.63 -26.22 -20.46
CA ALA A 76 40.19 -26.46 -20.38
C ALA A 76 39.87 -27.45 -19.27
N ASP A 77 40.67 -28.50 -19.12
CA ASP A 77 40.45 -29.54 -18.11
C ASP A 77 40.73 -29.01 -16.69
N GLN A 78 41.72 -28.12 -16.51
CA GLN A 78 41.94 -27.42 -15.24
C GLN A 78 40.77 -26.49 -14.89
N LYS A 79 40.25 -25.73 -15.85
CA LYS A 79 39.07 -24.87 -15.66
C LYS A 79 37.83 -25.70 -15.27
N VAL A 80 37.61 -26.84 -15.92
CA VAL A 80 36.52 -27.76 -15.58
C VAL A 80 36.70 -28.28 -14.16
N THR A 81 37.91 -28.68 -13.78
CA THR A 81 38.19 -29.19 -12.42
C THR A 81 37.88 -28.14 -11.36
N MET A 82 38.28 -26.89 -11.58
CA MET A 82 37.99 -25.77 -10.68
C MET A 82 36.49 -25.48 -10.59
N LEU A 83 35.77 -25.48 -11.72
CA LEU A 83 34.33 -25.35 -11.72
C LEU A 83 33.65 -26.48 -10.93
N GLU A 84 34.11 -27.71 -11.07
CA GLU A 84 33.53 -28.86 -10.37
C GLU A 84 33.77 -28.83 -8.87
N LEU A 85 34.91 -28.33 -8.42
CA LEU A 85 35.17 -28.07 -7.01
C LEU A 85 34.22 -26.99 -6.47
N MET A 86 34.05 -25.88 -7.19
CA MET A 86 33.12 -24.81 -6.81
C MET A 86 31.68 -25.32 -6.70
N LEU A 87 31.18 -26.00 -7.74
CA LEU A 87 29.83 -26.58 -7.76
C LEU A 87 29.66 -27.65 -6.69
N GLY A 88 30.72 -28.43 -6.42
CA GLY A 88 30.74 -29.41 -5.35
C GLY A 88 30.62 -28.78 -3.97
N GLN A 89 31.27 -27.64 -3.74
CA GLN A 89 31.16 -26.88 -2.49
C GLN A 89 29.75 -26.32 -2.31
N ILE A 90 29.16 -25.73 -3.36
CA ILE A 90 27.77 -25.25 -3.32
C ILE A 90 26.82 -26.41 -2.98
N ALA A 91 26.98 -27.57 -3.63
CA ALA A 91 26.14 -28.73 -3.38
C ALA A 91 26.31 -29.32 -1.97
N ASN A 92 27.47 -29.16 -1.34
CA ASN A 92 27.70 -29.62 0.04
C ASN A 92 26.90 -28.77 1.05
N TYR A 93 26.79 -27.46 0.81
CA TYR A 93 26.03 -26.54 1.67
C TYR A 93 24.55 -26.40 1.26
N CYS A 94 24.14 -27.02 0.15
CA CYS A 94 22.75 -27.08 -0.32
C CYS A 94 22.30 -28.55 -0.50
N PRO A 95 22.10 -29.31 0.61
CA PRO A 95 21.75 -30.73 0.54
C PRO A 95 20.30 -30.99 0.08
N ILE A 96 19.46 -29.96 0.11
CA ILE A 96 18.03 -30.02 -0.25
C ILE A 96 17.79 -30.19 -1.76
N ILE A 97 18.70 -29.68 -2.59
CA ILE A 97 18.67 -29.86 -4.04
C ILE A 97 19.52 -31.05 -4.43
N SER A 98 19.09 -31.82 -5.43
CA SER A 98 19.90 -32.90 -5.99
C SER A 98 21.27 -32.38 -6.45
N ARG A 99 22.34 -33.03 -5.97
CA ARG A 99 23.72 -32.73 -6.37
C ARG A 99 23.90 -32.77 -7.89
N ASN A 100 23.20 -33.65 -8.60
CA ASN A 100 23.29 -33.71 -10.07
C ASN A 100 22.71 -32.45 -10.73
N SER A 101 21.67 -31.84 -10.16
CA SER A 101 21.09 -30.60 -10.67
C SER A 101 22.08 -29.45 -10.56
N ILE A 102 22.80 -29.34 -9.43
CA ILE A 102 23.82 -28.31 -9.20
C ILE A 102 25.10 -28.60 -10.00
N VAL A 103 25.62 -29.83 -9.96
CA VAL A 103 26.94 -30.13 -10.53
C VAL A 103 26.87 -30.41 -12.03
N LYS A 104 25.89 -31.16 -12.52
CA LYS A 104 25.85 -31.59 -13.94
C LYS A 104 24.94 -30.73 -14.80
N ASN A 105 23.77 -30.34 -14.30
CA ASN A 105 22.73 -29.70 -15.12
C ASN A 105 22.80 -28.16 -15.10
N SER A 106 23.48 -27.57 -14.13
CA SER A 106 23.66 -26.12 -14.05
C SER A 106 24.45 -25.59 -15.25
N THR A 107 24.11 -24.36 -15.65
CA THR A 107 24.74 -23.66 -16.77
C THR A 107 25.24 -22.26 -16.39
N SER A 108 24.88 -21.77 -15.21
CA SER A 108 25.38 -20.54 -14.61
C SER A 108 25.19 -20.61 -13.10
N ILE A 109 25.75 -19.64 -12.38
CA ILE A 109 25.55 -19.54 -10.94
C ILE A 109 24.15 -19.01 -10.62
N GLU A 110 23.62 -18.12 -11.46
CA GLU A 110 22.26 -17.59 -11.39
C GLU A 110 21.24 -18.70 -11.52
N TYR A 111 21.45 -19.65 -12.43
CA TYR A 111 20.59 -20.82 -12.57
C TYR A 111 20.48 -21.62 -11.26
N ILE A 112 21.58 -21.73 -10.50
CA ILE A 112 21.58 -22.46 -9.22
C ILE A 112 20.76 -21.69 -8.18
N TRP A 113 20.93 -20.37 -8.11
CA TRP A 113 20.15 -19.53 -7.19
C TRP A 113 18.66 -19.59 -7.49
N GLN A 114 18.28 -19.51 -8.77
CA GLN A 114 16.89 -19.65 -9.20
C GLN A 114 16.33 -21.04 -8.89
N LEU A 115 17.11 -22.09 -9.10
CA LEU A 115 16.72 -23.46 -8.78
C LEU A 115 16.43 -23.64 -7.27
N ILE A 116 17.25 -23.04 -6.40
CA ILE A 116 17.05 -23.09 -4.95
C ILE A 116 15.83 -22.26 -4.54
N ARG A 117 15.67 -21.04 -5.08
CA ARG A 117 14.50 -20.20 -4.84
C ARG A 117 13.20 -20.90 -5.25
N LEU A 118 13.20 -21.58 -6.40
CA LEU A 118 12.06 -22.37 -6.87
C LEU A 118 11.69 -23.48 -5.88
N HIS A 119 12.67 -24.20 -5.31
CA HIS A 119 12.42 -25.27 -4.36
C HIS A 119 11.71 -24.78 -3.08
N TYR A 120 12.09 -23.61 -2.56
CA TYR A 120 11.43 -23.04 -1.38
C TYR A 120 10.15 -22.27 -1.69
N GLY A 121 9.81 -22.09 -2.97
CA GLY A 121 8.70 -21.23 -3.36
C GLY A 121 8.97 -19.75 -3.14
N PHE A 122 10.23 -19.32 -3.01
CA PHE A 122 10.64 -17.89 -2.94
C PHE A 122 10.44 -17.14 -4.27
N GLN A 123 9.61 -17.65 -5.15
CA GLN A 123 9.32 -16.97 -6.40
C GLN A 123 8.36 -15.85 -6.10
N SER A 124 8.68 -14.64 -6.56
CA SER A 124 7.71 -13.56 -6.72
C SER A 124 6.59 -14.15 -7.58
N THR A 125 5.48 -14.53 -6.97
CA THR A 125 4.31 -15.03 -7.70
C THR A 125 3.19 -14.02 -7.62
N GLY A 126 2.37 -13.93 -8.66
CA GLY A 126 1.15 -13.12 -8.61
C GLY A 126 0.24 -13.54 -7.45
N ALA A 127 0.28 -14.81 -7.04
CA ALA A 127 -0.40 -15.30 -5.85
C ALA A 127 0.25 -14.79 -4.56
N HIS A 128 1.57 -14.94 -4.40
CA HIS A 128 2.29 -14.42 -3.24
C HIS A 128 2.09 -12.92 -3.06
N PHE A 129 2.01 -12.15 -4.15
CA PHE A 129 1.74 -10.71 -4.07
C PHE A 129 0.38 -10.38 -3.41
N ILE A 130 -0.61 -11.28 -3.49
CA ILE A 130 -1.92 -11.10 -2.82
C ILE A 130 -1.77 -11.21 -1.30
N ASP A 131 -0.80 -11.98 -0.81
CA ASP A 131 -0.51 -12.13 0.63
C ASP A 131 -0.08 -10.80 1.28
N PHE A 132 0.21 -9.75 0.48
CA PHE A 132 0.38 -8.38 0.97
C PHE A 132 -0.83 -7.92 1.81
N ASN A 133 -2.03 -8.38 1.46
CA ASN A 133 -3.26 -8.02 2.16
C ASN A 133 -3.34 -8.60 3.58
N ASP A 134 -2.58 -9.64 3.88
CA ASP A 134 -2.59 -10.29 5.20
C ASP A 134 -1.65 -9.58 6.19
N ILE A 135 -0.82 -8.66 5.71
CA ILE A 135 0.07 -7.84 6.53
C ILE A 135 -0.78 -6.82 7.33
N HIS A 136 -0.72 -6.93 8.66
CA HIS A 136 -1.35 -6.00 9.60
C HIS A 136 -0.43 -5.70 10.78
N LEU A 137 -0.75 -4.66 11.55
CA LEU A 137 -0.01 -4.29 12.77
C LEU A 137 -0.29 -5.31 13.88
N GLU A 138 0.75 -5.93 14.42
CA GLU A 138 0.63 -6.87 15.55
C GLU A 138 0.54 -6.12 16.90
N SER A 139 -0.02 -6.78 17.93
CA SER A 139 -0.35 -6.12 19.22
C SER A 139 0.84 -5.52 19.98
N ASP A 140 2.04 -6.05 19.78
CA ASP A 140 3.28 -5.61 20.45
C ASP A 140 4.34 -5.10 19.46
N GLU A 141 3.93 -4.83 18.22
CA GLU A 141 4.82 -4.40 17.16
C GLU A 141 4.86 -2.86 17.08
N LYS A 142 6.06 -2.31 16.83
CA LYS A 142 6.19 -0.89 16.54
C LYS A 142 5.71 -0.61 15.12
N ALA A 143 5.08 0.54 14.93
CA ALA A 143 4.71 1.00 13.59
C ALA A 143 5.89 0.99 12.59
N GLU A 144 7.11 1.27 13.05
CA GLU A 144 8.29 1.19 12.18
C GLU A 144 8.56 -0.24 11.68
N ASP A 145 8.40 -1.25 12.54
CA ASP A 145 8.64 -2.65 12.17
C ASP A 145 7.62 -3.09 11.10
N LEU A 146 6.36 -2.64 11.21
CA LEU A 146 5.34 -2.83 10.18
C LEU A 146 5.77 -2.22 8.84
N TYR A 147 6.32 -1.00 8.84
CA TYR A 147 6.84 -0.37 7.62
C TYR A 147 7.96 -1.18 6.99
N GLN A 148 8.89 -1.71 7.81
CA GLN A 148 9.97 -2.56 7.32
C GLN A 148 9.44 -3.85 6.69
N ARG A 149 8.42 -4.48 7.29
CA ARG A 149 7.78 -5.68 6.70
C ARG A 149 7.10 -5.38 5.37
N LEU A 150 6.36 -4.28 5.27
CA LEU A 150 5.72 -3.86 4.02
C LEU A 150 6.77 -3.57 2.93
N SER A 151 7.84 -2.87 3.28
CA SER A 151 8.92 -2.52 2.34
C SER A 151 9.66 -3.77 1.86
N ALA A 152 10.07 -4.64 2.78
CA ALA A 152 10.74 -5.90 2.46
C ALA A 152 9.86 -6.80 1.59
N PHE A 153 8.56 -6.89 1.88
CA PHE A 153 7.64 -7.66 1.05
C PHE A 153 7.60 -7.12 -0.39
N VAL A 154 7.51 -5.79 -0.55
CA VAL A 154 7.49 -5.19 -1.89
C VAL A 154 8.81 -5.41 -2.62
N GLU A 155 9.95 -5.21 -1.95
CA GLU A 155 11.29 -5.45 -2.49
C GLU A 155 11.50 -6.91 -2.93
N ASP A 156 10.97 -7.87 -2.17
CA ASP A 156 11.04 -9.30 -2.49
C ASP A 156 10.16 -9.67 -3.71
N ASN A 157 9.14 -8.87 -4.00
CA ASN A 157 8.23 -9.08 -5.12
C ASN A 157 8.56 -8.24 -6.37
N LEU A 158 9.57 -7.37 -6.32
CA LEU A 158 10.08 -6.69 -7.52
C LEU A 158 10.56 -7.73 -8.54
N LEU A 159 10.13 -7.55 -9.78
CA LEU A 159 10.43 -8.48 -10.86
C LEU A 159 11.92 -8.46 -11.20
N ARG A 160 12.49 -9.64 -11.44
CA ARG A 160 13.91 -9.78 -11.79
C ARG A 160 14.08 -10.42 -13.15
N GLN A 161 15.14 -10.05 -13.84
CA GLN A 161 15.51 -10.66 -15.10
C GLN A 161 15.69 -12.17 -14.94
N GLY A 162 15.10 -12.94 -15.85
CA GLY A 162 15.12 -14.40 -15.79
C GLY A 162 14.30 -14.99 -14.63
N GLY A 163 13.42 -14.19 -14.01
CA GLY A 163 12.35 -14.70 -13.15
C GLY A 163 11.37 -15.57 -13.93
N ASN A 164 10.59 -16.38 -13.20
CA ASN A 164 9.61 -17.30 -13.79
C ASN A 164 8.27 -16.63 -14.14
N ILE A 165 8.18 -15.31 -14.03
CA ILE A 165 6.94 -14.56 -14.21
C ILE A 165 7.08 -13.59 -15.36
N THR A 166 6.05 -13.60 -16.21
CA THR A 166 5.86 -12.64 -17.28
C THR A 166 4.98 -11.49 -16.80
N HIS A 167 5.33 -10.26 -17.15
CA HIS A 167 4.46 -9.11 -16.99
C HIS A 167 3.73 -8.84 -18.31
N HIS A 168 2.39 -8.87 -18.29
CA HIS A 168 1.56 -8.76 -19.51
C HIS A 168 1.94 -9.74 -20.64
N GLY A 169 2.35 -10.95 -20.28
CA GLY A 169 2.78 -11.98 -21.24
C GLY A 169 4.18 -11.74 -21.84
N VAL A 170 4.91 -10.76 -21.34
CA VAL A 170 6.29 -10.45 -21.75
C VAL A 170 7.25 -10.85 -20.64
N ASP A 171 8.34 -11.52 -21.01
CA ASP A 171 9.42 -11.85 -20.07
C ASP A 171 10.11 -10.57 -19.57
N VAL A 172 10.48 -10.58 -18.30
CA VAL A 172 11.17 -9.47 -17.65
C VAL A 172 12.60 -9.38 -18.18
N THR A 173 12.94 -8.27 -18.83
CA THR A 173 14.26 -8.07 -19.48
C THR A 173 15.30 -7.44 -18.57
N GLU A 174 14.88 -6.69 -17.55
CA GLU A 174 15.74 -5.98 -16.60
C GLU A 174 15.20 -6.14 -15.18
N ASP A 175 16.07 -6.02 -14.18
CA ASP A 175 15.66 -6.04 -12.78
C ASP A 175 14.86 -4.77 -12.47
N GLU A 176 13.68 -4.95 -11.89
CA GLU A 176 12.79 -3.86 -11.48
C GLU A 176 13.35 -3.17 -10.23
N GLU A 177 13.30 -1.85 -10.24
CA GLU A 177 13.56 -1.00 -9.07
C GLU A 177 12.24 -0.42 -8.56
N ALA A 178 12.13 -0.24 -7.25
CA ALA A 178 10.95 0.37 -6.65
C ALA A 178 10.75 1.79 -7.18
N SER A 179 9.65 2.01 -7.89
CA SER A 179 9.31 3.35 -8.38
C SER A 179 8.87 4.27 -7.24
N PRO A 180 9.02 5.61 -7.37
CA PRO A 180 8.53 6.55 -6.35
C PRO A 180 7.03 6.40 -6.04
N THR A 181 6.22 5.99 -7.02
CA THR A 181 4.80 5.71 -6.83
C THR A 181 4.57 4.47 -5.97
N LEU A 182 5.35 3.42 -6.17
CA LEU A 182 5.28 2.20 -5.36
C LEU A 182 5.69 2.47 -3.91
N GLU A 183 6.76 3.23 -3.70
CA GLU A 183 7.17 3.68 -2.36
C GLU A 183 6.06 4.50 -1.67
N ASN A 184 5.40 5.41 -2.41
CA ASN A 184 4.26 6.18 -1.88
C ASN A 184 3.09 5.26 -1.48
N LEU A 185 2.82 4.20 -2.25
CA LEU A 185 1.78 3.23 -1.93
C LEU A 185 2.12 2.40 -0.69
N VAL A 186 3.40 2.04 -0.50
CA VAL A 186 3.88 1.37 0.72
C VAL A 186 3.62 2.27 1.93
N VAL A 187 4.00 3.55 1.86
CA VAL A 187 3.78 4.49 2.98
C VAL A 187 2.29 4.74 3.22
N LEU A 188 1.48 4.86 2.17
CA LEU A 188 0.03 4.99 2.32
C LEU A 188 -0.60 3.77 2.97
N SER A 189 -0.16 2.57 2.59
CA SER A 189 -0.63 1.30 3.18
C SER A 189 -0.24 1.22 4.65
N TRP A 190 1.00 1.58 4.97
CA TRP A 190 1.50 1.70 6.34
C TRP A 190 0.61 2.60 7.21
N LEU A 191 0.29 3.81 6.74
CA LEU A 191 -0.58 4.73 7.48
C LEU A 191 -1.99 4.15 7.70
N ARG A 192 -2.56 3.48 6.68
CA ARG A 192 -3.91 2.88 6.75
C ARG A 192 -3.98 1.71 7.73
N LEU A 193 -2.92 0.90 7.80
CA LEU A 193 -2.82 -0.26 8.69
C LEU A 193 -2.60 0.15 10.16
N ILE A 194 -1.99 1.30 10.41
CA ILE A 194 -1.90 1.86 11.77
C ILE A 194 -3.27 2.39 12.22
N HIS A 195 -3.89 3.28 11.43
CA HIS A 195 -5.20 3.82 11.76
C HIS A 195 -5.92 4.36 10.53
N HIS A 196 -7.22 4.05 10.40
CA HIS A 196 -8.03 4.37 9.23
C HIS A 196 -8.11 5.87 8.88
N ASP A 197 -8.08 6.76 9.89
CA ASP A 197 -8.13 8.22 9.71
C ASP A 197 -6.75 8.90 9.63
N LEU A 198 -5.66 8.17 9.87
CA LEU A 198 -4.31 8.73 9.85
C LEU A 198 -3.93 9.36 8.50
N PRO A 199 -4.25 8.77 7.33
CA PRO A 199 -3.98 9.41 6.04
C PRO A 199 -4.64 10.79 5.89
N LYS A 200 -5.85 10.98 6.43
CA LYS A 200 -6.55 12.27 6.37
C LYS A 200 -5.85 13.31 7.23
N LEU A 201 -5.46 12.93 8.44
CA LEU A 201 -4.74 13.82 9.35
C LEU A 201 -3.36 14.20 8.81
N VAL A 202 -2.62 13.24 8.23
CA VAL A 202 -1.32 13.51 7.58
C VAL A 202 -1.50 14.50 6.42
N LYS A 203 -2.52 14.32 5.58
CA LYS A 203 -2.83 15.26 4.50
C LYS A 203 -3.15 16.67 5.02
N GLN A 204 -3.82 16.78 6.15
CA GLN A 204 -4.13 18.07 6.78
C GLN A 204 -2.88 18.73 7.36
N ARG A 205 -2.02 17.98 8.05
CA ARG A 205 -0.87 18.50 8.78
C ARG A 205 0.34 18.81 7.89
N TYR A 206 0.62 17.96 6.91
CA TYR A 206 1.77 18.06 6.01
C TYR A 206 1.38 18.53 4.60
N GLY A 207 0.22 19.18 4.47
CA GLY A 207 -0.34 19.59 3.18
C GLY A 207 0.55 20.58 2.42
N THR A 208 1.45 21.30 3.10
CA THR A 208 2.43 22.19 2.48
C THR A 208 3.62 21.43 1.88
N GLU A 209 4.17 20.47 2.62
CA GLU A 209 5.30 19.63 2.25
C GLU A 209 4.92 18.67 1.11
N LEU A 210 3.70 18.12 1.17
CA LEU A 210 3.13 17.24 0.14
C LEU A 210 2.94 17.93 -1.22
N ARG A 211 3.10 19.27 -1.32
CA ARG A 211 3.08 19.99 -2.61
C ARG A 211 4.39 19.83 -3.37
N THR A 212 5.50 19.59 -2.67
CA THR A 212 6.85 19.59 -3.26
C THR A 212 7.64 18.31 -2.99
N ARG A 213 7.18 17.47 -2.06
CA ARG A 213 7.81 16.20 -1.67
C ARG A 213 6.81 15.05 -1.77
N THR A 214 7.32 13.85 -2.06
CA THR A 214 6.50 12.64 -2.07
C THR A 214 6.12 12.21 -0.66
N LEU A 215 5.07 11.40 -0.52
CA LEU A 215 4.66 10.84 0.78
C LEU A 215 5.79 9.99 1.38
N ALA A 216 6.47 9.21 0.55
CA ALA A 216 7.65 8.44 0.95
C ALA A 216 8.77 9.34 1.48
N SER A 217 9.02 10.47 0.83
CA SER A 217 10.06 11.41 1.25
C SER A 217 9.80 12.09 2.59
N ILE A 218 8.54 12.23 3.02
CA ILE A 218 8.16 12.84 4.31
C ILE A 218 7.85 11.81 5.41
N LYS A 219 8.00 10.51 5.10
CA LYS A 219 7.76 9.42 6.05
C LYS A 219 8.58 9.58 7.34
N PRO A 220 9.87 9.98 7.33
CA PRO A 220 10.64 10.19 8.56
C PRO A 220 9.98 11.21 9.51
N GLU A 221 9.47 12.32 8.98
CA GLU A 221 8.80 13.37 9.76
C GLU A 221 7.45 12.91 10.31
N ILE A 222 6.71 12.11 9.53
CA ILE A 222 5.46 11.49 9.99
C ILE A 222 5.74 10.49 11.09
N SER A 223 6.76 9.64 10.92
CA SER A 223 7.16 8.63 11.90
C SER A 223 7.57 9.26 13.23
N GLN A 224 8.32 10.36 13.19
CA GLN A 224 8.72 11.09 14.40
C GLN A 224 7.52 11.71 15.14
N ALA A 225 6.48 12.12 14.39
CA ALA A 225 5.27 12.72 14.95
C ALA A 225 4.16 11.70 15.24
N LEU A 226 4.38 10.41 14.99
CA LEU A 226 3.30 9.42 14.93
C LEU A 226 2.49 9.33 16.22
N GLU A 227 3.15 9.26 17.37
CA GLU A 227 2.47 9.22 18.68
C GLU A 227 1.59 10.45 18.91
N SER A 228 2.07 11.64 18.52
CA SER A 228 1.30 12.88 18.60
C SER A 228 0.09 12.87 17.67
N LEU A 229 0.22 12.29 16.47
CA LEU A 229 -0.87 12.17 15.50
C LEU A 229 -1.94 11.20 16.01
N LEU A 230 -1.55 10.08 16.61
CA LEU A 230 -2.48 9.11 17.18
C LEU A 230 -3.22 9.68 18.40
N LEU A 231 -2.53 10.42 19.26
CA LEU A 231 -3.17 11.10 20.39
C LEU A 231 -4.20 12.15 19.91
N GLU A 232 -3.90 12.89 18.85
CA GLU A 232 -4.84 13.85 18.24
C GLU A 232 -6.10 13.14 17.70
N ILE A 233 -5.92 11.98 17.07
CA ILE A 233 -7.05 11.16 16.60
C ILE A 233 -7.92 10.73 17.78
N HIS A 234 -7.35 10.11 18.82
CA HIS A 234 -8.09 9.65 19.99
C HIS A 234 -8.85 10.79 20.69
N THR A 235 -8.20 11.94 20.89
CA THR A 235 -8.85 13.10 21.51
C THR A 235 -9.99 13.66 20.64
N SER A 236 -9.86 13.63 19.32
CA SER A 236 -10.93 14.04 18.41
C SER A 236 -12.14 13.11 18.44
N GLU A 237 -11.91 11.80 18.59
CA GLU A 237 -12.95 10.78 18.76
C GLU A 237 -13.67 10.91 20.10
N ASP A 238 -12.93 11.15 21.18
CA ASP A 238 -13.49 11.37 22.52
C ASP A 238 -14.40 12.61 22.55
N VAL A 239 -13.97 13.71 21.94
CA VAL A 239 -14.79 14.92 21.82
C VAL A 239 -16.08 14.63 21.04
N ARG A 240 -16.00 13.82 19.97
CA ARG A 240 -17.17 13.42 19.18
C ARG A 240 -18.11 12.50 19.97
N THR A 241 -17.56 11.60 20.77
CA THR A 241 -18.30 10.68 21.65
C THR A 241 -18.97 11.43 22.81
N MET A 242 -18.29 12.37 23.45
CA MET A 242 -18.88 13.22 24.50
C MET A 242 -20.01 14.12 23.98
N ARG A 243 -19.88 14.66 22.75
CA ARG A 243 -20.95 15.44 22.11
C ARG A 243 -22.18 14.61 21.79
N THR A 244 -22.01 13.33 21.46
CA THR A 244 -23.13 12.43 21.15
C THR A 244 -23.79 11.86 22.41
N SER A 245 -23.04 11.61 23.48
CA SER A 245 -23.57 11.13 24.77
C SER A 245 -24.35 12.22 25.53
N THR A 246 -23.87 13.47 25.51
CA THR A 246 -24.60 14.61 26.10
C THR A 246 -25.88 14.96 25.35
N GLY A 247 -25.94 14.72 24.03
CA GLY A 247 -27.16 14.89 23.24
C GLY A 247 -28.33 13.96 23.65
N ASN A 248 -28.03 12.77 24.16
CA ASN A 248 -29.04 11.78 24.56
C ASN A 248 -29.49 11.89 26.03
N GLN A 249 -28.70 12.50 26.92
CA GLN A 249 -29.10 12.66 28.32
C GLN A 249 -30.21 13.73 28.51
N PHE A 250 -30.38 14.66 27.57
CA PHE A 250 -31.46 15.67 27.66
C PHE A 250 -32.85 15.17 27.23
N LEU A 251 -32.98 13.91 26.77
CA LEU A 251 -34.27 13.35 26.33
C LEU A 251 -34.93 12.38 27.33
N PHE A 252 -34.25 11.97 28.41
CA PHE A 252 -34.79 10.98 29.36
C PHE A 252 -35.04 11.49 30.79
N SER A 253 -34.82 12.78 31.08
CA SER A 253 -35.19 13.35 32.38
C SER A 253 -36.39 14.29 32.25
N ARG A 254 -37.61 13.72 32.30
CA ARG A 254 -38.83 14.51 32.53
C ARG A 254 -39.94 13.70 33.22
N GLY A 255 -39.71 13.40 34.50
CA GLY A 255 -40.77 13.28 35.51
C GLY A 255 -40.80 14.56 36.36
N ASN A 256 -41.95 15.22 36.45
CA ASN A 256 -42.22 16.46 37.19
C ASN A 256 -43.41 16.18 38.16
N PRO A 257 -43.85 17.03 39.12
CA PRO A 257 -43.29 18.28 39.68
C PRO A 257 -43.35 18.40 41.23
N LYS A 258 -42.76 19.49 41.80
CA LYS A 258 -43.52 20.46 42.62
C LYS A 258 -42.76 21.78 42.91
N ALA A 259 -43.46 22.86 42.56
CA ALA A 259 -43.61 24.15 43.23
C ALA A 259 -42.50 25.23 43.22
N SER A 260 -42.99 26.45 42.93
CA SER A 260 -42.66 27.75 43.53
C SER A 260 -41.78 28.74 42.74
N ASN A 261 -42.47 29.72 42.15
CA ASN A 261 -42.17 31.15 42.01
C ASN A 261 -40.74 31.61 41.64
N GLY A 262 -40.63 32.25 40.46
CA GLY A 262 -39.44 33.00 40.08
C GLY A 262 -39.55 33.68 38.71
N ARG A 263 -39.84 34.98 38.76
CA ARG A 263 -39.88 36.04 37.74
C ARG A 263 -38.92 35.92 36.53
N THR A 264 -39.48 36.21 35.35
CA THR A 264 -38.90 36.76 34.10
C THR A 264 -37.62 36.16 33.49
N THR A 265 -37.76 35.49 32.34
CA THR A 265 -37.01 35.81 31.11
C THR A 265 -37.80 35.31 29.89
N THR A 266 -38.05 36.21 28.94
CA THR A 266 -38.71 35.95 27.66
C THR A 266 -37.88 34.97 26.82
N LYS A 267 -38.29 33.70 26.77
CA LYS A 267 -37.82 32.74 25.77
C LYS A 267 -38.56 33.01 24.45
N PRO A 268 -37.89 32.96 23.29
CA PRO A 268 -38.57 33.13 22.00
C PRO A 268 -39.60 32.01 21.86
N ASN A 269 -40.83 32.40 21.50
CA ASN A 269 -41.95 31.50 21.27
C ASN A 269 -41.50 30.33 20.40
N ARG A 270 -41.56 29.11 20.94
CA ARG A 270 -41.44 27.89 20.16
C ARG A 270 -42.61 27.91 19.20
N ALA A 271 -42.37 28.35 17.95
CA ALA A 271 -43.40 28.49 16.94
C ALA A 271 -44.25 27.22 16.93
N THR A 272 -45.53 27.37 17.28
CA THR A 272 -46.49 26.28 17.21
C THR A 272 -46.41 25.73 15.79
N LYS A 273 -46.21 24.42 15.67
CA LYS A 273 -46.11 23.76 14.36
C LYS A 273 -47.43 24.01 13.65
N VAL A 274 -47.44 24.85 12.63
CA VAL A 274 -48.64 25.13 11.84
C VAL A 274 -48.35 24.78 10.39
N CYS A 275 -49.18 23.92 9.81
CA CYS A 275 -49.15 23.59 8.41
C CYS A 275 -49.87 24.69 7.62
N PRO A 276 -49.16 25.43 6.75
CA PRO A 276 -49.76 26.53 5.98
C PRO A 276 -50.93 26.07 5.11
N ILE A 277 -50.85 24.85 4.53
CA ILE A 277 -51.91 24.27 3.70
C ILE A 277 -53.18 24.03 4.53
N CYS A 278 -53.04 23.42 5.71
CA CYS A 278 -54.19 23.11 6.57
C CYS A 278 -54.79 24.39 7.19
N GLN A 279 -53.95 25.37 7.52
CA GLN A 279 -54.39 26.65 8.07
C GLN A 279 -55.17 27.47 7.04
N GLN A 280 -54.66 27.59 5.81
CA GLN A 280 -55.32 28.34 4.73
C GLN A 280 -56.68 27.72 4.35
N ALA A 281 -56.77 26.39 4.35
CA ALA A 281 -58.00 25.65 4.06
C ALA A 281 -58.95 25.53 5.27
N LYS A 282 -58.70 26.26 6.37
CA LYS A 282 -59.50 26.26 7.62
C LYS A 282 -59.83 24.86 8.14
N ARG A 283 -58.86 23.95 8.10
CA ARG A 283 -59.07 22.56 8.53
C ARG A 283 -58.95 22.44 10.06
N PRO A 284 -59.69 21.52 10.70
CA PRO A 284 -59.69 21.39 12.16
C PRO A 284 -58.34 20.98 12.75
N TYR A 285 -57.49 20.29 11.97
CA TYR A 285 -56.14 19.88 12.37
C TYR A 285 -55.09 20.51 11.45
N PHE A 286 -54.48 21.61 11.91
CA PHE A 286 -53.39 22.28 11.21
C PHE A 286 -52.08 22.28 11.99
N ASN A 287 -52.03 21.61 13.15
CA ASN A 287 -50.90 21.61 14.06
C ASN A 287 -49.80 20.58 13.70
N ASN A 288 -49.48 20.44 12.42
CA ASN A 288 -48.52 19.47 11.88
C ASN A 288 -47.47 20.16 11.00
N PHE A 289 -46.36 19.48 10.71
CA PHE A 289 -45.39 19.98 9.74
C PHE A 289 -45.91 19.85 8.31
N LEU A 290 -45.52 20.77 7.42
CA LEU A 290 -45.85 20.70 6.00
C LEU A 290 -45.43 19.36 5.37
N SER A 291 -44.26 18.84 5.75
CA SER A 291 -43.74 17.54 5.30
C SER A 291 -44.63 16.34 5.69
N GLU A 292 -45.39 16.48 6.78
CA GLU A 292 -46.29 15.46 7.31
C GLU A 292 -47.75 15.70 6.89
N CYS A 293 -48.01 16.76 6.11
CA CYS A 293 -49.36 17.08 5.67
C CYS A 293 -49.85 16.02 4.68
N ARG A 294 -51.01 15.41 4.97
CA ARG A 294 -51.68 14.45 4.08
C ARG A 294 -52.09 15.06 2.74
N PHE A 295 -52.27 16.39 2.70
CA PHE A 295 -52.78 17.11 1.54
C PHE A 295 -51.68 17.79 0.72
N LEU A 296 -50.41 17.57 1.08
CA LEU A 296 -49.28 17.99 0.28
C LEU A 296 -49.19 17.09 -0.98
N PRO A 297 -49.17 17.66 -2.20
CA PRO A 297 -48.99 16.88 -3.43
C PRO A 297 -47.70 16.06 -3.42
N ASP A 298 -47.71 14.91 -4.08
CA ASP A 298 -46.56 14.00 -4.07
C ASP A 298 -45.30 14.59 -4.71
N GLN A 299 -45.44 15.52 -5.67
CA GLN A 299 -44.32 16.26 -6.24
C GLN A 299 -43.62 17.13 -5.19
N ASP A 300 -44.38 17.88 -4.38
CA ASP A 300 -43.84 18.73 -3.32
C ASP A 300 -43.32 17.89 -2.13
N ARG A 301 -43.95 16.74 -1.86
CA ARG A 301 -43.46 15.79 -0.85
C ARG A 301 -42.09 15.24 -1.22
N LYS A 302 -41.90 14.86 -2.49
CA LYS A 302 -40.60 14.41 -3.02
C LYS A 302 -39.57 15.54 -2.92
N PHE A 303 -39.92 16.76 -3.32
CA PHE A 303 -39.04 17.92 -3.21
C PHE A 303 -38.59 18.19 -1.76
N LEU A 304 -39.50 18.15 -0.79
CA LEU A 304 -39.14 18.33 0.63
C LEU A 304 -38.29 17.19 1.19
N ALA A 305 -38.47 15.96 0.70
CA ALA A 305 -37.63 14.82 1.06
C ALA A 305 -36.21 14.97 0.45
N THR A 306 -36.11 15.34 -0.82
CA THR A 306 -34.84 15.59 -1.52
C THR A 306 -34.10 16.79 -0.93
N ALA A 307 -34.78 17.88 -0.60
CA ALA A 307 -34.16 19.05 0.04
C ALA A 307 -33.55 18.70 1.41
N ARG A 308 -34.17 17.77 2.16
CA ARG A 308 -33.62 17.22 3.42
C ARG A 308 -32.44 16.27 3.20
N GLN A 309 -32.39 15.56 2.07
CA GLN A 309 -31.21 14.77 1.68
C GLN A 309 -30.06 15.69 1.23
N ILE A 310 -30.32 16.76 0.48
CA ILE A 310 -29.29 17.71 0.05
C ILE A 310 -28.64 18.40 1.26
N THR A 311 -29.38 18.72 2.32
CA THR A 311 -28.77 19.24 3.57
C THR A 311 -27.95 18.20 4.34
N LYS A 312 -28.14 16.91 4.08
CA LYS A 312 -27.31 15.80 4.60
C LYS A 312 -26.19 15.35 3.65
N VAL A 313 -26.18 15.83 2.40
CA VAL A 313 -25.27 15.41 1.31
C VAL A 313 -24.32 16.54 0.88
N VAL A 314 -24.16 17.59 1.71
CA VAL A 314 -23.05 18.57 1.54
C VAL A 314 -21.72 18.06 2.11
N ASP A 315 -21.64 16.76 2.44
CA ASP A 315 -20.38 16.04 2.59
C ASP A 315 -20.46 14.80 1.68
N TYR A 316 -19.46 14.65 0.81
CA TYR A 316 -19.26 13.61 -0.20
C TYR A 316 -19.95 13.83 -1.55
N THR A 317 -19.21 14.54 -2.41
CA THR A 317 -19.19 14.41 -3.86
C THR A 317 -19.30 12.94 -4.31
N SER A 318 -20.34 12.62 -5.07
CA SER A 318 -20.42 11.39 -5.87
C SER A 318 -20.61 11.79 -7.33
N GLU A 319 -19.58 11.56 -8.12
CA GLU A 319 -19.54 11.76 -9.56
C GLU A 319 -20.45 10.73 -10.26
N PHE A 320 -21.22 11.20 -11.25
CA PHE A 320 -21.87 10.40 -12.29
C PHE A 320 -21.28 10.82 -13.65
N PRO A 321 -21.35 9.97 -14.68
CA PRO A 321 -20.25 9.69 -15.60
C PRO A 321 -20.09 10.71 -16.73
N GLN A 322 -18.85 10.77 -17.24
CA GLN A 322 -18.42 11.62 -18.35
C GLN A 322 -18.95 11.09 -19.70
N GLU A 323 -19.66 11.93 -20.44
CA GLU A 323 -19.72 11.84 -21.91
C GLU A 323 -18.67 12.79 -22.51
N GLU A 324 -17.93 12.28 -23.49
CA GLU A 324 -16.88 12.97 -24.24
C GLU A 324 -17.42 14.21 -24.97
N ASN A 325 -16.70 15.33 -24.90
CA ASN A 325 -16.60 16.21 -26.06
C ASN A 325 -15.30 17.03 -26.08
N THR A 326 -14.76 17.15 -27.28
CA THR A 326 -13.45 17.70 -27.66
C THR A 326 -13.52 19.20 -27.99
N GLY A 327 -12.46 19.96 -27.70
CA GLY A 327 -12.24 21.30 -28.27
C GLY A 327 -11.46 22.32 -27.39
N PRO A 328 -10.49 23.11 -27.92
CA PRO A 328 -9.49 23.81 -27.09
C PRO A 328 -9.64 25.34 -26.94
N SER A 329 -8.92 25.85 -25.92
CA SER A 329 -8.33 27.20 -25.72
C SER A 329 -9.24 28.43 -25.52
N HIS A 330 -9.09 29.14 -24.38
CA HIS A 330 -8.33 30.40 -24.29
C HIS A 330 -8.39 31.03 -22.87
N SER A 331 -7.40 31.88 -22.61
CA SER A 331 -6.93 32.52 -21.36
C SER A 331 -7.77 33.70 -20.84
N GLU A 332 -7.95 33.75 -19.50
CA GLU A 332 -8.07 34.85 -18.48
C GLU A 332 -8.59 36.28 -18.86
N PRO A 333 -9.23 37.07 -17.94
CA PRO A 333 -8.90 37.18 -16.50
C PRO A 333 -10.08 37.43 -15.51
N ALA A 334 -9.69 37.55 -14.23
CA ALA A 334 -10.49 37.68 -13.01
C ALA A 334 -11.66 38.68 -13.07
N THR A 335 -12.85 38.22 -12.66
CA THR A 335 -13.97 39.09 -12.30
C THR A 335 -14.60 38.61 -10.98
N THR A 336 -14.81 39.55 -10.08
CA THR A 336 -15.47 39.40 -8.78
C THR A 336 -16.83 38.69 -8.92
N LEU A 337 -16.98 37.52 -8.29
CA LEU A 337 -18.23 36.77 -8.27
C LEU A 337 -19.27 37.51 -7.41
N ARG A 338 -20.16 38.26 -8.08
CA ARG A 338 -21.44 38.67 -7.52
C ARG A 338 -22.28 37.42 -7.27
N VAL A 339 -22.74 37.24 -6.03
CA VAL A 339 -23.70 36.18 -5.67
C VAL A 339 -25.00 36.42 -6.45
N GLN A 340 -25.32 35.51 -7.37
CA GLN A 340 -26.63 35.47 -8.01
C GLN A 340 -27.68 35.12 -6.95
N VAL A 341 -28.48 36.10 -6.54
CA VAL A 341 -29.70 35.85 -5.77
C VAL A 341 -30.70 35.19 -6.73
N ARG A 342 -30.72 33.85 -6.77
CA ARG A 342 -31.80 33.12 -7.44
C ARG A 342 -33.11 33.40 -6.68
N GLN A 343 -34.12 33.90 -7.38
CA GLN A 343 -35.48 33.98 -6.84
C GLN A 343 -35.94 32.59 -6.40
N SER A 344 -36.59 32.53 -5.23
CA SER A 344 -37.16 31.31 -4.68
C SER A 344 -38.23 30.72 -5.62
N PRO A 345 -38.27 29.38 -5.82
CA PRO A 345 -39.26 28.76 -6.69
C PRO A 345 -40.68 28.91 -6.12
N TYR A 346 -41.65 29.17 -7.00
CA TYR A 346 -43.08 29.18 -6.67
C TYR A 346 -43.56 27.75 -6.36
N LEU A 347 -44.15 27.56 -5.17
CA LEU A 347 -44.89 26.35 -4.83
C LEU A 347 -46.25 26.37 -5.55
N ASN A 348 -46.54 25.35 -6.36
CA ASN A 348 -47.81 25.20 -7.06
C ASN A 348 -48.92 24.69 -6.11
N ALA A 349 -49.26 25.49 -5.10
CA ALA A 349 -50.26 25.13 -4.09
C ALA A 349 -51.71 25.55 -4.44
N PHE A 350 -51.98 25.99 -5.67
CA PHE A 350 -53.32 26.48 -6.04
C PHE A 350 -53.79 25.90 -7.37
N LYS A 351 -54.60 24.85 -7.32
CA LYS A 351 -55.63 24.62 -8.35
C LYS A 351 -56.95 25.18 -7.80
N ARG A 352 -57.51 26.16 -8.51
CA ARG A 352 -58.90 26.61 -8.34
C ARG A 352 -59.84 25.43 -8.58
N ILE A 353 -60.73 25.19 -7.63
CA ILE A 353 -62.12 24.78 -7.88
C ILE A 353 -62.97 25.70 -7.02
#